data_AF-A0A4Y6V5Y7-F1
#
_entry.id   AF-A0A4Y6V5Y7-F1
#
_cell.length_a   1.000
_cell.length_b   1.000
_cell.length_c   1.000
_cell.angle_alpha   90.00
_cell.angle_beta   90.00
_cell.angle_gamma   90.00
#
_symmetry.space_group_name_H-M   'P 1'
#
loop_
_entity.id
_entity.type
_entity.pdbx_description
1 polymer ?
#
loop_
_entity_poly.entity_id
_entity_poly.type
_entity_poly.pdbx_seq_one_letter_code
_entity_poly.pdbx_strand_id
1 'polypeptide(L)'
;MATFFVALPGFFIAALAAVVAFNGGDLDKKMPGVIAKITVYGDTENINITLRMFLSYLFGYLTIISFMGFFICISGSLLSPNLSLPAYGNHNSYISYAHEFLKVLFLFIISFLGSNVICCTSIGLYFLSERVYQTILPDSDEFDKDK
;
A
#
# COMPACT_ATOMS: atom_id res chain seq x y z
N MET A 1 4.25 20.17 5.69
CA MET A 1 4.05 18.77 6.16
C MET A 1 3.18 17.93 5.22
N ALA A 2 2.23 18.50 4.46
CA ALA A 2 1.39 17.72 3.52
C ALA A 2 2.10 17.21 2.24
N THR A 3 3.32 17.65 1.96
CA THR A 3 4.02 17.36 0.69
C THR A 3 4.41 15.90 0.51
N PHE A 4 4.65 15.16 1.60
CA PHE A 4 5.06 13.75 1.53
C PHE A 4 3.92 12.86 0.99
N PHE A 5 2.69 13.05 1.48
CA PHE A 5 1.51 12.29 1.05
C PHE A 5 1.06 12.59 -0.38
N VAL A 6 1.51 13.70 -0.98
CA VAL A 6 1.21 14.06 -2.38
C VAL A 6 2.05 13.26 -3.38
N ALA A 7 3.30 12.94 -3.04
CA ALA A 7 4.22 12.26 -3.95
C ALA A 7 4.06 10.73 -3.93
N LEU A 8 3.60 10.17 -2.80
CA LEU A 8 3.42 8.73 -2.57
C LEU A 8 2.52 8.04 -3.64
N PRO A 9 1.32 8.55 -3.99
CA PRO A 9 0.48 7.92 -5.00
C PRO A 9 1.17 7.79 -6.36
N GLY A 10 1.85 8.86 -6.81
CA GLY A 10 2.56 8.86 -8.10
C GLY A 10 3.70 7.85 -8.14
N PHE A 11 4.45 7.71 -7.04
CA PHE A 11 5.48 6.69 -6.90
C PHE A 11 4.91 5.27 -7.00
N PHE A 12 3.82 4.96 -6.29
CA PHE A 12 3.20 3.63 -6.35
C PHE A 12 2.59 3.31 -7.72
N ILE A 13 2.04 4.31 -8.42
CA ILE A 13 1.56 4.15 -9.80
C ILE A 13 2.73 3.84 -10.75
N ALA A 14 3.87 4.53 -10.60
CA ALA A 14 5.06 4.26 -11.41
C ALA A 14 5.62 2.85 -11.14
N ALA A 15 5.68 2.42 -9.88
CA ALA A 15 6.09 1.07 -9.50
C ALA A 15 5.14 0.01 -10.09
N LEU A 16 3.82 0.25 -10.03
CA LEU A 16 2.81 -0.61 -10.64
C LEU A 16 2.99 -0.72 -12.15
N ALA A 17 3.21 0.40 -12.84
CA ALA A 17 3.48 0.41 -14.27
C ALA A 17 4.74 -0.38 -14.64
N ALA A 18 5.81 -0.26 -13.84
CA ALA A 18 7.04 -1.05 -14.02
C ALA A 18 6.80 -2.55 -13.86
N VAL A 19 6.08 -2.97 -12.81
CA VAL A 19 5.73 -4.39 -12.57
C VAL A 19 4.88 -4.96 -13.71
N VAL A 20 3.98 -4.17 -14.29
CA VAL A 20 3.17 -4.59 -15.43
C VAL A 20 3.99 -4.67 -16.72
N ALA A 21 4.91 -3.72 -16.94
CA ALA A 21 5.75 -3.65 -18.13
C ALA A 21 6.79 -4.80 -18.20
N PHE A 22 7.22 -5.34 -17.07
CA PHE A 22 8.03 -6.55 -17.04
C PHE A 22 7.17 -7.76 -17.48
N ASN A 23 7.14 -8.00 -18.79
CA ASN A 23 6.47 -9.13 -19.41
C ASN A 23 7.50 -10.10 -19.99
N GLY A 24 7.79 -11.21 -19.28
CA GLY A 24 8.67 -12.27 -19.78
C GLY A 24 9.17 -13.22 -18.70
N GLY A 25 8.71 -14.47 -18.75
CA GLY A 25 9.38 -15.68 -18.22
C GLY A 25 9.39 -15.91 -16.71
N ASP A 26 9.86 -14.95 -15.92
CA ASP A 26 10.36 -15.23 -14.55
C ASP A 26 9.43 -14.69 -13.43
N LEU A 27 8.69 -13.60 -13.70
CA LEU A 27 7.68 -13.06 -12.77
C LEU A 27 6.37 -13.87 -12.72
N ASP A 28 6.14 -14.74 -13.71
CA ASP A 28 5.00 -15.67 -13.76
C ASP A 28 5.33 -17.06 -13.21
N LYS A 29 6.54 -17.26 -12.68
CA LYS A 29 6.90 -18.53 -12.02
C LYS A 29 6.00 -18.72 -10.80
N LYS A 30 5.26 -19.84 -10.79
CA LYS A 30 4.31 -20.23 -9.73
C LYS A 30 4.93 -20.02 -8.36
N MET A 31 4.26 -19.25 -7.50
CA MET A 31 4.64 -19.15 -6.09
C MET A 31 4.27 -20.49 -5.43
N PRO A 32 5.23 -21.26 -4.87
CA PRO A 32 4.91 -22.52 -4.24
C PRO A 32 4.08 -22.25 -2.98
N GLY A 33 2.86 -22.80 -2.92
CA GLY A 33 2.09 -22.93 -1.67
C GLY A 33 0.87 -22.02 -1.46
N VAL A 34 0.49 -21.15 -2.41
CA VAL A 34 -0.74 -20.34 -2.26
C VAL A 34 -1.63 -20.47 -3.50
N ILE A 35 -2.67 -21.29 -3.37
CA ILE A 35 -3.74 -21.43 -4.36
C ILE A 35 -4.87 -20.50 -3.92
N ALA A 36 -5.06 -19.37 -4.59
CA ALA A 36 -6.24 -18.54 -4.39
C ALA A 36 -7.27 -18.86 -5.48
N LYS A 37 -8.50 -19.22 -5.10
CA LYS A 37 -9.63 -19.33 -6.03
C LYS A 37 -10.12 -17.93 -6.36
N ILE A 38 -10.03 -17.53 -7.62
CA ILE A 38 -10.61 -16.28 -8.11
C ILE A 38 -11.70 -16.67 -9.11
N THR A 39 -12.96 -16.35 -8.79
CA THR A 39 -14.08 -16.60 -9.71
C THR A 39 -14.14 -15.47 -10.72
N VAL A 40 -13.95 -15.78 -12.00
CA VAL A 40 -14.05 -14.81 -13.10
C VAL A 40 -15.20 -15.26 -14.00
N TYR A 41 -16.16 -14.36 -14.26
CA TYR A 41 -17.27 -14.61 -15.20
C TYR A 41 -18.17 -15.83 -14.91
N GLY A 42 -18.30 -16.24 -13.64
CA GLY A 42 -19.19 -17.34 -13.26
C GLY A 42 -18.57 -18.73 -13.39
N ASP A 43 -17.34 -18.85 -13.92
CA ASP A 43 -16.53 -20.06 -13.86
C ASP A 43 -15.49 -19.93 -12.75
N THR A 44 -15.46 -20.93 -11.86
CA THR A 44 -14.42 -21.03 -10.82
C THR A 44 -13.18 -21.67 -11.43
N GLU A 45 -12.39 -20.90 -12.18
CA GLU A 45 -11.04 -21.34 -12.54
C GLU A 45 -10.08 -21.19 -11.34
N ASN A 46 -9.31 -22.23 -11.06
CA ASN A 46 -8.19 -22.15 -10.12
C ASN A 46 -7.03 -21.39 -10.80
N ILE A 47 -7.15 -20.06 -10.87
CA ILE A 47 -6.08 -19.21 -11.37
C ILE A 47 -4.96 -19.22 -10.33
N ASN A 48 -3.80 -19.78 -10.68
CA ASN A 48 -2.61 -19.67 -9.84
C ASN A 48 -2.25 -18.18 -9.72
N ILE A 49 -2.17 -17.66 -8.49
CA ILE A 49 -1.71 -16.29 -8.29
C ILE A 49 -0.22 -16.24 -8.61
N THR A 50 0.12 -15.48 -9.65
CA THR A 50 1.50 -15.16 -9.97
C THR A 50 1.96 -14.00 -9.11
N LEU A 51 3.28 -13.92 -8.89
CA LEU A 51 3.89 -12.85 -8.10
C LEU A 51 3.56 -11.48 -8.69
N ARG A 52 3.49 -11.37 -10.02
CA ARG A 52 3.05 -10.15 -10.72
C ARG A 52 1.67 -9.68 -10.28
N MET A 53 0.72 -10.61 -10.15
CA MET A 53 -0.65 -10.32 -9.74
C MET A 53 -0.68 -9.83 -8.28
N PHE A 54 0.06 -10.48 -7.39
CA PHE A 54 0.19 -10.05 -5.99
C PHE A 54 0.79 -8.64 -5.87
N LEU A 55 1.91 -8.34 -6.54
CA LEU A 55 2.53 -7.02 -6.47
C LEU A 55 1.65 -5.93 -7.09
N SER A 56 0.93 -6.24 -8.17
CA SER A 56 -0.02 -5.30 -8.79
C SER A 56 -1.14 -4.93 -7.81
N TYR A 57 -1.74 -5.92 -7.14
CA TYR A 57 -2.75 -5.67 -6.11
C TYR A 57 -2.18 -4.93 -4.89
N LEU A 58 -0.96 -5.26 -4.48
CA LEU A 58 -0.28 -4.59 -3.36
C LEU A 58 -0.03 -3.11 -3.70
N PHE A 59 0.66 -2.79 -4.80
CA PHE A 59 0.91 -1.39 -5.18
C PHE A 59 -0.38 -0.62 -5.52
N GLY A 60 -1.39 -1.29 -6.07
CA GLY A 60 -2.73 -0.72 -6.23
C GLY A 60 -3.36 -0.33 -4.89
N TYR A 61 -3.30 -1.22 -3.89
CA TYR A 61 -3.76 -0.93 -2.53
C TYR A 61 -3.01 0.25 -1.89
N LEU A 62 -1.68 0.31 -2.02
CA LEU A 62 -0.89 1.45 -1.51
C LEU A 62 -1.24 2.78 -2.21
N THR A 63 -1.62 2.73 -3.49
CA THR A 63 -2.05 3.94 -4.21
C THR A 63 -3.35 4.48 -3.64
N ILE A 64 -4.35 3.60 -3.43
CA ILE A 64 -5.65 3.98 -2.88
C ILE A 64 -5.51 4.52 -1.45
N ILE A 65 -4.73 3.85 -0.60
CA ILE A 65 -4.56 4.29 0.79
C ILE A 65 -3.83 5.65 0.87
N SER A 66 -2.92 5.92 -0.07
CA SER A 66 -2.23 7.22 -0.17
C SER A 66 -3.19 8.34 -0.60
N PHE A 67 -4.08 8.07 -1.56
CA PHE A 67 -5.15 9.01 -1.91
C PHE A 67 -6.07 9.29 -0.72
N MET A 68 -6.48 8.25 0.00
CA MET A 68 -7.34 8.39 1.16
C MET A 68 -6.66 9.20 2.28
N GLY A 69 -5.37 8.94 2.54
CA GLY A 69 -4.57 9.73 3.47
C GLY A 69 -4.43 11.20 3.07
N PHE A 70 -4.30 11.49 1.76
CA PHE A 70 -4.27 12.86 1.24
C PHE A 70 -5.59 13.59 1.47
N PHE A 71 -6.73 12.97 1.16
CA PHE A 71 -8.04 13.55 1.44
C PHE A 71 -8.25 13.81 2.93
N ILE A 72 -7.87 12.87 3.79
CA ILE A 72 -7.95 13.02 5.26
C ILE A 72 -7.11 14.21 5.73
N CYS A 73 -5.88 14.37 5.22
CA CYS A 73 -5.02 15.51 5.54
C CYS A 73 -5.63 16.85 5.11
N ILE A 74 -6.21 16.92 3.90
CA ILE A 74 -6.89 18.12 3.41
C ILE A 74 -8.10 18.44 4.27
N SER A 75 -8.95 17.46 4.54
CA SER A 75 -10.12 17.63 5.41
C SER A 75 -9.70 18.12 6.79
N GLY A 76 -8.70 17.51 7.42
CA GLY A 76 -8.16 17.99 8.71
C GLY A 76 -7.64 19.42 8.66
N SER A 77 -6.98 19.81 7.58
CA SER A 77 -6.48 21.18 7.39
C SER A 77 -7.60 22.21 7.22
N LEU A 78 -8.72 21.82 6.57
CA LEU A 78 -9.91 22.66 6.43
C LEU A 78 -10.70 22.80 7.73
N LEU A 79 -10.72 21.75 8.57
CA LEU A 79 -11.36 21.79 9.88
C LEU A 79 -10.53 22.55 10.93
N SER A 80 -9.20 22.56 10.82
CA SER A 80 -8.30 23.23 11.77
C SER A 80 -8.64 24.70 12.07
N PRO A 81 -8.88 25.58 11.07
CA PRO A 81 -9.23 26.98 11.36
C PRO A 81 -10.65 27.13 11.94
N ASN A 82 -11.60 26.27 11.54
CA ASN A 82 -12.97 26.28 12.06
C ASN A 82 -13.05 25.87 13.55
N LEU A 83 -12.09 25.07 14.03
CA LEU A 83 -11.96 24.69 15.44
C LEU A 83 -11.25 25.76 16.30
N SER A 84 -10.55 26.72 15.67
CA SER A 84 -9.79 27.76 16.36
C SER A 84 -10.60 29.02 16.67
N LEU A 85 -11.85 29.10 16.20
CA LEU A 85 -12.78 30.13 16.65
C LEU A 85 -12.95 29.96 18.16
N PRO A 86 -12.49 30.93 18.97
CA PRO A 86 -12.48 30.77 20.41
C PRO A 86 -13.92 30.47 20.81
N ALA A 87 -14.07 29.43 21.63
CA ALA A 87 -15.25 29.19 22.44
C ALA A 87 -15.46 30.40 23.37
N TYR A 88 -15.82 31.54 22.79
CA TYR A 88 -16.16 32.77 23.46
C TYR A 88 -17.63 32.63 23.85
N GLY A 89 -17.88 31.86 24.92
CA GLY A 89 -19.17 31.97 25.59
C GLY A 89 -19.83 30.72 26.16
N ASN A 90 -19.19 29.54 26.24
CA ASN A 90 -19.84 28.49 27.04
C ASN A 90 -18.87 27.57 27.80
N HIS A 91 -18.95 27.68 29.12
CA HIS A 91 -18.14 27.02 30.14
C HIS A 91 -18.54 25.54 30.30
N ASN A 92 -18.68 24.79 29.20
CA ASN A 92 -19.11 23.40 29.24
C ASN A 92 -17.89 22.48 29.08
N SER A 93 -17.33 22.01 30.20
CA SER A 93 -16.10 21.19 30.26
C SER A 93 -16.15 19.96 29.34
N TYR A 94 -17.34 19.42 29.07
CA TYR A 94 -17.55 18.28 28.17
C TYR A 94 -17.12 18.53 26.71
N ILE A 95 -17.31 19.75 26.19
CA ILE A 95 -16.98 20.08 24.79
C ILE A 95 -15.45 20.15 24.61
N SER A 96 -14.73 20.58 25.63
CA SER A 96 -13.27 20.68 25.60
C SER A 96 -12.59 19.30 25.57
N TYR A 97 -13.07 18.35 26.38
CA TYR A 97 -12.57 16.96 26.34
C TYR A 97 -12.89 16.26 25.02
N ALA A 98 -14.10 16.46 24.47
CA ALA A 98 -14.48 15.88 23.19
C ALA A 98 -13.59 16.38 22.03
N HIS A 99 -13.20 17.66 22.07
CA HIS A 99 -12.34 18.26 21.07
C HIS A 99 -10.89 17.73 21.14
N GLU A 100 -10.32 17.62 22.34
CA GLU A 100 -9.00 17.00 22.51
C GLU A 100 -9.00 15.52 22.12
N PHE A 101 -10.07 14.78 22.45
CA PHE A 101 -10.24 13.39 22.00
C PHE A 101 -10.28 13.28 20.47
N LEU A 102 -11.03 14.15 19.80
CA LEU A 102 -11.13 14.15 18.34
C LEU A 102 -9.77 14.41 17.67
N LYS A 103 -8.96 15.34 18.19
CA LYS A 103 -7.60 15.60 17.70
C LYS A 103 -6.70 14.38 17.86
N VAL A 104 -6.71 13.77 19.05
CA VAL A 104 -5.90 12.57 19.33
C VAL A 104 -6.33 11.41 18.43
N LEU A 105 -7.63 11.21 18.25
CA LEU A 105 -8.18 10.21 17.34
C LEU A 105 -7.72 10.44 15.89
N PHE A 106 -7.79 11.68 15.40
CA PHE A 106 -7.36 12.03 14.06
C PHE A 106 -5.85 11.79 13.85
N LEU A 107 -5.02 12.17 14.82
CA LEU A 107 -3.57 11.92 14.78
C LEU A 107 -3.27 10.42 14.82
N PHE A 108 -3.99 9.66 15.64
CA PHE A 108 -3.88 8.21 15.70
C PHE A 108 -4.21 7.55 14.37
N ILE A 109 -5.31 7.96 13.71
CA ILE A 109 -5.70 7.43 12.39
C ILE A 109 -4.61 7.69 11.34
N ILE A 110 -4.07 8.91 11.27
CA ILE A 110 -3.00 9.24 10.30
C ILE A 110 -1.73 8.43 10.58
N SER A 111 -1.34 8.31 11.85
CA SER A 111 -0.16 7.53 12.25
C SER A 111 -0.32 6.05 11.92
N PHE A 112 -1.51 5.50 12.17
CA PHE A 112 -1.85 4.12 11.81
C PHE A 112 -1.81 3.91 10.30
N LEU A 113 -2.42 4.80 9.52
CA LEU A 113 -2.42 4.71 8.05
C LEU A 113 -1.00 4.78 7.48
N GLY A 114 -0.18 5.70 7.99
CA GLY A 114 1.23 5.84 7.62
C GLY A 114 2.04 4.58 7.94
N SER A 115 1.81 3.96 9.09
CA SER A 115 2.48 2.72 9.49
C SER A 115 2.13 1.56 8.55
N ASN A 116 0.86 1.45 8.14
CA ASN A 116 0.44 0.44 7.16
C ASN A 116 1.15 0.63 5.81
N VAL A 117 1.25 1.87 5.32
CA VAL A 117 1.97 2.16 4.07
C VAL A 117 3.42 1.73 4.16
N ILE A 118 4.11 2.02 5.27
CA ILE A 118 5.52 1.65 5.47
C ILE A 118 5.66 0.12 5.46
N CYS A 119 4.89 -0.60 6.28
CA CYS A 119 4.93 -2.05 6.35
C CYS A 119 4.67 -2.72 4.99
N CYS A 120 3.62 -2.29 4.28
CA CYS A 120 3.30 -2.85 2.96
C CYS A 120 4.36 -2.49 1.91
N THR A 121 4.98 -1.32 1.99
CA THR A 121 6.08 -0.93 1.09
C THR A 121 7.31 -1.81 1.33
N SER A 122 7.67 -2.06 2.59
CA SER A 122 8.77 -2.98 2.94
C SER A 122 8.52 -4.39 2.42
N ILE A 123 7.29 -4.89 2.54
CA ILE A 123 6.89 -6.20 1.99
C ILE A 123 7.01 -6.22 0.46
N GLY A 124 6.51 -5.19 -0.21
CA GLY A 124 6.61 -5.07 -1.68
C GLY A 124 8.07 -5.03 -2.16
N LEU A 125 8.93 -4.27 -1.48
CA LEU A 125 10.37 -4.18 -1.76
C LEU A 125 11.10 -5.50 -1.53
N TYR A 126 10.77 -6.21 -0.44
CA TYR A 126 11.35 -7.52 -0.14
C TYR A 126 11.10 -8.50 -1.30
N PHE A 127 9.85 -8.59 -1.75
CA PHE A 127 9.49 -9.49 -2.87
C PHE A 127 10.11 -9.07 -4.20
N LEU A 128 10.22 -7.75 -4.48
CA LEU A 128 10.95 -7.27 -5.67
C LEU A 128 12.43 -7.64 -5.61
N SER A 129 13.07 -7.43 -4.46
CA SER A 129 14.50 -7.71 -4.27
C SER A 129 14.81 -9.21 -4.39
N GLU A 130 13.96 -10.05 -3.80
CA GLU A 130 14.10 -11.51 -3.90
C GLU A 130 14.05 -11.98 -5.36
N ARG A 131 13.17 -11.37 -6.17
CA ARG A 131 13.04 -11.73 -7.59
C ARG A 131 14.20 -11.25 -8.43
N VAL A 132 14.67 -10.01 -8.21
CA VAL A 132 15.88 -9.51 -8.88
C VAL A 132 17.08 -10.41 -8.56
N TYR A 133 17.20 -10.90 -7.34
CA TYR A 133 18.26 -11.83 -6.95
C TYR A 133 18.15 -13.19 -7.66
N GLN A 134 16.94 -13.75 -7.75
CA GLN A 134 16.71 -15.04 -8.42
C GLN A 134 17.02 -14.98 -9.93
N THR A 135 16.75 -13.86 -10.60
CA THR A 135 17.09 -13.69 -12.03
C THR A 135 18.61 -13.60 -12.28
N ILE A 136 19.41 -13.21 -11.28
CA ILE A 136 20.87 -13.07 -11.42
C ILE A 136 21.60 -14.43 -11.26
N LEU A 137 21.01 -15.39 -10.55
CA LEU A 137 21.61 -16.72 -10.41
C LEU A 137 21.34 -17.55 -11.67
N PRO A 138 22.38 -17.94 -12.44
CA PRO A 138 22.18 -18.89 -13.52
C PRO A 138 21.68 -20.21 -12.95
N ASP A 139 20.71 -20.80 -13.63
CA ASP A 139 20.06 -22.05 -13.26
C ASP A 139 21.13 -23.12 -12.99
N SER A 140 21.23 -23.58 -11.74
CA SER A 140 22.16 -24.65 -11.35
C SER A 140 21.87 -25.99 -12.05
N ASP A 141 20.78 -26.04 -12.81
CA ASP A 141 20.34 -27.19 -13.59
C ASP A 141 21.14 -27.39 -14.89
N GLU A 142 22.03 -26.44 -15.25
CA GLU A 142 23.00 -26.63 -16.35
C GLU A 142 24.25 -27.42 -15.91
N PHE A 143 24.51 -27.55 -14.61
CA PHE A 143 25.66 -28.31 -14.08
C PHE A 143 25.39 -29.81 -13.87
N ASP A 144 24.14 -30.28 -14.03
CA ASP A 144 23.76 -31.69 -13.81
C ASP A 144 23.51 -32.47 -15.11
N LYS A 145 23.60 -31.82 -16.28
CA LYS A 145 23.51 -32.51 -17.59
C LYS A 145 24.84 -33.06 -18.11
N ASP A 146 25.94 -32.76 -17.43
CA ASP A 146 27.29 -33.21 -17.78
C ASP A 146 27.83 -34.32 -16.83
N LYS A 147 26.94 -35.07 -16.18
CA LYS A 147 27.26 -36.28 -15.40
C LYS A 147 26.42 -37.47 -15.81
#